data_AF-A0A6P0NA61-F1
#
_entry.id   AF-A0A6P0NA61-F1
#
_cell.length_a   1.000
_cell.length_b   1.000
_cell.length_c   1.000
_cell.angle_alpha   90.00
_cell.angle_beta   90.00
_cell.angle_gamma   90.00
#
_symmetry.space_group_name_H-M   'P 1'
#
loop_
_entity.id
_entity.type
_entity.pdbx_description
1 polymer ?
#
loop_
_entity_poly.entity_id
_entity_poly.type
_entity_poly.pdbx_seq_one_letter_code
_entity_poly.pdbx_strand_id
1 'polypeptide(L)' 'MHIEEAIELLQCLVFAKTDQNLDKVQIDVLRGAWENHTYDRIAETYCFSSAHVKTVGAKLWHLLSTVLGTKVNKKNVQV' A
#
# COMPACT_ATOMS: atom_id res chain seq x y z
N MET A 1 2.84 -15.15 -6.80
CA MET A 1 2.37 -13.77 -6.98
C MET A 1 3.58 -12.85 -6.88
N HIS A 2 4.00 -12.25 -7.99
CA HIS A 2 4.99 -11.18 -7.95
C HIS A 2 4.34 -9.93 -7.38
N ILE A 3 5.11 -9.15 -6.63
CA ILE A 3 4.62 -7.92 -6.01
C ILE A 3 4.12 -6.90 -7.04
N GLU A 4 4.73 -6.87 -8.23
CA GLU A 4 4.35 -5.98 -9.32
C GLU A 4 2.96 -6.32 -9.84
N GLU A 5 2.67 -7.60 -10.09
CA GLU A 5 1.34 -8.06 -10.49
C GLU A 5 0.28 -7.67 -9.43
N ALA A 6 0.61 -7.82 -8.15
CA ALA A 6 -0.31 -7.45 -7.07
C ALA A 6 -0.56 -5.94 -7.01
N ILE A 7 0.48 -5.12 -7.25
CA ILE A 7 0.36 -3.66 -7.32
C ILE A 7 -0.49 -3.25 -8.52
N GLU A 8 -0.30 -3.87 -9.69
CA GLU A 8 -1.10 -3.61 -10.89
C GLU A 8 -2.57 -3.95 -10.66
N LEU A 9 -2.87 -5.12 -10.06
CA LEU A 9 -4.22 -5.51 -9.70
C LEU A 9 -4.86 -4.52 -8.72
N LEU A 10 -4.13 -4.13 -7.68
CA LEU A 10 -4.60 -3.13 -6.71
C LEU A 10 -4.82 -1.76 -7.36
N GLN A 11 -3.93 -1.32 -8.26
CA GLN A 11 -4.10 -0.08 -9.01
C GLN A 11 -5.38 -0.11 -9.86
N CYS A 12 -5.61 -1.19 -10.62
CA CYS A 12 -6.83 -1.34 -11.42
C CYS A 12 -8.09 -1.33 -10.55
N LEU A 13 -8.08 -2.01 -9.40
CA LEU A 13 -9.22 -2.05 -8.47
C LEU A 13 -9.52 -0.69 -7.85
N VAL A 14 -8.47 0.00 -7.39
CA VAL A 14 -8.60 1.35 -6.81
C VAL A 14 -9.10 2.31 -7.88
N PHE A 15 -8.49 2.31 -9.07
CA PHE A 15 -8.92 3.13 -10.21
C PHE A 15 -10.39 2.90 -10.57
N ALA A 16 -10.82 1.64 -10.66
CA ALA A 16 -12.21 1.30 -10.97
C ALA A 16 -13.24 1.79 -9.93
N LYS A 17 -12.82 2.03 -8.68
CA LYS A 17 -13.70 2.46 -7.58
C LYS A 17 -13.60 3.93 -7.24
N THR A 18 -12.41 4.51 -7.33
CA THR A 18 -12.12 5.87 -6.87
C THR A 18 -11.76 6.81 -8.00
N ASP A 19 -11.65 6.32 -9.24
CA ASP A 19 -11.17 7.07 -10.41
C ASP A 19 -9.76 7.67 -10.20
N GLN A 20 -9.01 7.10 -9.26
CA GLN A 20 -7.69 7.58 -8.85
C GLN A 20 -6.70 6.42 -8.82
N ASN A 21 -5.45 6.72 -9.16
CA ASN A 21 -4.36 5.75 -9.06
C ASN A 21 -3.64 5.88 -7.71
N LEU A 22 -2.97 4.80 -7.31
CA LEU A 22 -2.10 4.82 -6.15
C LEU A 22 -0.90 5.73 -6.41
N ASP A 23 -0.64 6.64 -5.47
CA ASP A 23 0.54 7.49 -5.49
C ASP A 23 1.83 6.69 -5.26
N LYS A 24 2.96 7.25 -5.67
CA LYS A 24 4.28 6.62 -5.50
C LYS A 24 4.55 6.20 -4.05
N VAL A 25 4.21 7.04 -3.07
CA VAL A 25 4.37 6.72 -1.64
C VAL A 25 3.51 5.54 -1.20
N GLN A 26 2.30 5.40 -1.77
CA GLN A 26 1.42 4.26 -1.48
C GLN A 26 1.99 2.97 -2.07
N ILE A 27 2.51 3.03 -3.30
CA ILE A 27 3.20 1.91 -3.96
C ILE A 27 4.44 1.51 -3.16
N ASP A 28 5.25 2.47 -2.71
CA ASP A 28 6.45 2.21 -1.90
C ASP A 28 6.08 1.60 -0.54
N VAL A 29 4.98 2.02 0.07
CA VAL A 29 4.43 1.41 1.28
C VAL A 29 3.95 -0.02 1.03
N LEU A 30 3.27 -0.29 -0.10
CA LEU A 30 2.89 -1.65 -0.50
C LEU A 30 4.13 -2.53 -0.69
N ARG A 31 5.16 -2.00 -1.37
CA ARG A 31 6.43 -2.68 -1.59
C ARG A 31 7.09 -3.09 -0.30
N GLY A 32 7.30 -2.13 0.58
CA GLY A 32 7.87 -2.40 1.89
C GLY A 32 7.00 -3.31 2.76
N ALA A 33 5.67 -3.20 2.68
CA ALA A 33 4.77 -4.07 3.41
C ALA A 33 4.93 -5.55 3.00
N TRP A 34 5.04 -5.80 1.70
CA TRP A 34 5.24 -7.13 1.12
C TRP A 34 6.60 -7.75 1.47
N GLU A 35 7.64 -6.93 1.52
CA GLU A 35 8.97 -7.33 1.98
C GLU A 35 9.08 -7.40 3.52
N ASN A 36 7.95 -7.28 4.24
CA ASN A 36 7.88 -7.23 5.70
C ASN A 36 8.64 -6.05 6.36
N HIS A 37 9.08 -5.05 5.61
CA HIS A 37 9.72 -3.84 6.13
C HIS A 37 8.82 -3.02 7.05
N THR A 38 9.38 -2.48 8.14
CA THR A 38 8.68 -1.55 9.05
C THR A 38 8.45 -0.21 8.36
N TYR A 39 7.46 0.56 8.84
CA TYR A 39 7.23 1.91 8.30
C TYR A 39 8.46 2.81 8.44
N ASP A 40 9.26 2.62 9.50
CA ASP A 40 10.51 3.33 9.70
C ASP A 40 11.56 2.97 8.63
N ARG A 41 11.69 1.68 8.28
CA ARG A 41 12.59 1.24 7.20
C ARG A 41 12.13 1.71 5.83
N ILE A 42 10.82 1.76 5.57
CA ILE A 42 10.25 2.32 4.34
C ILE A 42 10.53 3.83 4.26
N ALA A 43 10.32 4.54 5.37
CA ALA A 43 10.64 5.96 5.49
C ALA A 43 12.12 6.24 5.17
N GLU A 44 13.03 5.46 5.74
CA GLU A 44 14.47 5.58 5.44
C GLU A 44 14.81 5.25 3.97
N THR A 45 14.25 4.16 3.45
CA THR A 45 14.55 3.68 2.08
C THR A 45 14.11 4.68 1.01
N TYR A 46 12.98 5.35 1.24
CA TYR A 46 12.38 6.27 0.26
C TYR A 46 12.50 7.75 0.66
N CYS A 47 13.34 8.07 1.66
CA CYS A 47 13.56 9.43 2.17
C CYS A 47 12.27 10.16 2.60
N PHE A 48 11.32 9.43 3.19
CA PHE A 48 10.10 9.99 3.78
C PHE A 48 10.21 10.07 5.31
N SER A 49 9.37 10.89 5.94
CA SER A 49 9.23 10.87 7.40
C SER A 49 8.43 9.65 7.86
N SER A 50 8.86 8.97 8.93
CA SER A 50 8.10 7.83 9.52
C SER A 50 6.63 8.16 9.79
N ALA A 51 6.35 9.38 10.28
CA ALA A 51 4.98 9.85 10.49
C ALA A 51 4.17 9.95 9.18
N HIS A 52 4.81 10.39 8.09
CA HIS A 52 4.17 10.48 6.77
C HIS A 52 3.86 9.08 6.24
N VAL A 53 4.82 8.16 6.26
CA VAL A 53 4.64 6.78 5.80
C VAL A 53 3.56 6.05 6.62
N LYS A 54 3.52 6.23 7.95
CA LYS A 54 2.46 5.67 8.80
C LYS A 54 1.08 6.20 8.42
N THR A 55 0.97 7.51 8.15
CA THR A 55 -0.28 8.15 7.74
C THR A 55 -0.73 7.64 6.38
N VAL A 56 0.17 7.60 5.40
CA VAL A 56 -0.10 7.09 4.06
C VAL A 56 -0.48 5.61 4.11
N GLY A 57 0.24 4.79 4.86
CA GLY A 57 -0.07 3.38 5.06
C GLY A 57 -1.44 3.16 5.69
N ALA A 58 -1.78 3.88 6.75
CA ALA A 58 -3.11 3.77 7.37
C ALA A 58 -4.24 4.11 6.38
N LYS A 59 -4.09 5.21 5.62
CA LYS A 59 -5.06 5.60 4.58
C LYS A 59 -5.16 4.57 3.47
N LEU A 60 -4.02 4.04 3.02
CA LEU A 60 -3.94 3.00 2.01
C LEU A 60 -4.68 1.72 2.43
N TRP A 61 -4.41 1.18 3.62
CA TRP A 61 -5.09 -0.04 4.08
C TRP A 61 -6.60 0.15 4.24
N HIS A 62 -7.01 1.35 4.67
CA HIS A 62 -8.42 1.70 4.74
C HIS A 62 -9.06 1.76 3.34
N LEU A 63 -8.41 2.44 2.38
CA LEU A 63 -8.87 2.52 1.00
C LEU A 63 -9.01 1.12 0.38
N LEU A 64 -7.97 0.29 0.49
CA LEU A 64 -7.98 -1.07 -0.01
C LEU A 64 -9.09 -1.90 0.63
N SER A 65 -9.28 -1.77 1.95
CA SER A 65 -10.34 -2.50 2.64
C SER A 65 -11.74 -2.13 2.14
N THR A 66 -11.95 -0.84 1.84
CA THR A 66 -13.21 -0.34 1.28
C THR A 66 -13.41 -0.80 -0.15
N VAL A 67 -12.37 -0.75 -0.98
CA VAL A 67 -12.40 -1.14 -2.40
C VAL A 67 -12.64 -2.64 -2.57
N LEU A 68 -11.93 -3.47 -1.80
CA LEU A 68 -12.04 -4.94 -1.86
C LEU A 68 -13.24 -5.47 -1.06
N GLY A 69 -13.84 -4.66 -0.18
CA GLY A 69 -14.90 -5.11 0.74
C GLY A 69 -14.40 -6.10 1.81
N THR A 70 -13.09 -6.31 1.91
CA THR A 70 -12.44 -7.23 2.86
C THR A 70 -11.38 -6.50 3.65
N LYS A 71 -11.15 -6.86 4.91
CA LYS A 71 -10.14 -6.22 5.75
C LYS A 71 -8.72 -6.47 5.23
N VAL A 72 -8.14 -5.47 4.57
CA VAL A 72 -6.73 -5.47 4.10
C VAL A 72 -5.86 -4.76 5.13
N ASN A 73 -4.71 -5.35 5.42
CA ASN A 73 -3.70 -4.75 6.29
C ASN A 73 -2.31 -5.21 5.86
N LYS A 74 -1.26 -4.57 6.40
CA LYS A 74 0.15 -4.90 6.11
C LYS A 74 0.46 -6.40 6.17
N LYS A 75 -0.12 -7.15 7.12
CA LYS A 75 0.15 -8.58 7.28
C LYS A 75 -0.63 -9.46 6.30
N ASN A 76 -1.75 -8.97 5.79
CA ASN A 76 -2.65 -9.75 4.92
C ASN A 76 -2.49 -9.44 3.43
N VAL A 77 -1.72 -8.41 3.07
CA VAL A 77 -1.54 -8.05 1.65
C VAL A 77 -0.74 -9.11 0.86
N GLN A 78 0.00 -9.96 1.57
CA GLN A 78 0.86 -11.00 1.00
C GLN A 78 0.14 -12.36 0.82
N VAL A 79 -1.17 -12.42 1.11
CA VAL A 79 -1.97 -13.65 1.21
C VAL A 79 -2.72 -13.92 -0.08
#